data_AF-A0A9X9A7I1-F1
#
_entry.id   AF-A0A9X9A7I1-F1
#
_cell.length_a   1.000
_cell.length_b   1.000
_cell.length_c   1.000
_cell.angle_alpha   90.00
_cell.angle_beta   90.00
_cell.angle_gamma   90.00
#
_symmetry.space_group_name_H-M   'P 1'
#
loop_
_entity.id
_entity.type
_entity.pdbx_description
1 polymer ?
#
loop_
_entity_poly.entity_id
_entity_poly.type
_entity_poly.pdbx_seq_one_letter_code
_entity_poly.pdbx_strand_id
1 'polypeptide(L)'
;GSDIHNENIIAQGSSPVIIDFETLGSTLNPSIAEENSSFILSNSVLNSRMLPIRFSGGREVIRDYSAIGRVMKTLVKTIKIKNEFTSNPIEIREETIVEDTVQNLPFFNNDIYEYDSYINDIIKGFEDAYNSVLKNKE
;
A
#
# COMPACT_ATOMS: atom_id res chain seq x y z
N GLY A 1 2.92 11.20 -8.81
CA GLY A 1 2.98 9.76 -8.58
C GLY A 1 1.60 9.22 -8.33
N SER A 2 1.32 8.06 -8.93
CA SER A 2 0.12 7.25 -8.71
C SER A 2 0.56 5.80 -8.53
N ASP A 3 -0.25 5.00 -7.86
CA ASP A 3 0.00 3.54 -7.77
C ASP A 3 1.25 3.16 -6.96
N ILE A 4 1.63 3.98 -5.97
CA ILE A 4 2.73 3.67 -5.06
C ILE A 4 2.19 2.80 -3.91
N HIS A 5 2.36 1.48 -4.05
CA HIS A 5 1.94 0.48 -3.07
C HIS A 5 3.08 0.05 -2.12
N ASN A 6 2.76 -0.82 -1.15
CA ASN A 6 3.75 -1.34 -0.21
C ASN A 6 4.86 -2.14 -0.89
N GLU A 7 4.62 -2.76 -2.05
CA GLU A 7 5.67 -3.41 -2.83
C GLU A 7 6.60 -2.43 -3.57
N ASN A 8 6.20 -1.17 -3.75
CA ASN A 8 6.98 -0.18 -4.52
C ASN A 8 7.89 0.68 -3.63
N ILE A 9 7.85 0.51 -2.31
CA ILE A 9 8.71 1.22 -1.36
C ILE A 9 9.48 0.24 -0.48
N ILE A 10 10.75 0.54 -0.25
CA ILE A 10 11.56 -0.09 0.80
C ILE A 10 11.98 0.95 1.84
N ALA A 11 11.96 0.59 3.11
CA ALA A 11 12.57 1.37 4.17
C ALA A 11 14.09 1.09 4.19
N GLN A 12 14.88 2.07 3.75
CA GLN A 12 16.34 1.99 3.73
C GLN A 12 16.92 2.92 4.79
N GLY A 13 17.16 2.37 5.98
CA GLY A 13 17.63 3.16 7.13
C GLY A 13 16.58 4.22 7.50
N SER A 14 16.98 5.49 7.48
CA SER A 14 16.09 6.62 7.80
C SER A 14 15.23 7.11 6.62
N SER A 15 15.35 6.51 5.44
CA SER A 15 14.73 7.03 4.21
C SER A 15 13.82 5.99 3.55
N PRO A 16 12.58 6.35 3.17
CA PRO A 16 11.80 5.54 2.24
C PRO A 16 12.39 5.67 0.84
N VAL A 17 12.52 4.55 0.13
CA VAL A 17 13.06 4.49 -1.23
C VAL A 17 12.02 3.87 -2.15
N ILE A 18 11.58 4.63 -3.15
CA ILE A 18 10.71 4.12 -4.22
C ILE A 18 11.57 3.28 -5.16
N ILE A 19 11.20 2.02 -5.34
CA ILE A 19 11.94 1.06 -6.17
C ILE A 19 11.32 0.85 -7.55
N ASP A 20 10.14 1.40 -7.78
CA ASP A 20 9.45 1.36 -9.06
C ASP A 20 9.20 2.77 -9.58
N PHE A 21 10.01 3.20 -10.55
CA PHE A 21 9.98 4.58 -11.04
C PHE A 21 8.76 4.90 -11.92
N GLU A 22 8.08 3.90 -12.48
CA GLU A 22 6.89 4.18 -13.30
C GLU A 22 5.76 4.80 -12.46
N THR A 23 5.72 4.49 -11.16
CA THR A 23 4.78 5.04 -10.19
C THR A 23 4.95 6.56 -9.95
N LEU A 24 6.09 7.15 -10.31
CA LEU A 24 6.32 8.59 -10.15
C LEU A 24 5.56 9.41 -11.20
N GLY A 25 5.48 8.90 -12.43
CA GLY A 25 4.89 9.55 -13.59
C GLY A 25 3.50 9.01 -13.90
N SER A 26 2.48 9.83 -13.72
CA SER A 26 1.09 9.45 -14.02
C SER A 26 0.47 10.46 -14.97
N THR A 27 -0.20 9.99 -16.03
CA THR A 27 -1.06 10.87 -16.82
C THR A 27 -2.35 11.14 -16.04
N LEU A 28 -2.66 12.40 -15.82
CA LEU A 28 -4.01 12.78 -15.39
C LEU A 28 -4.94 12.40 -16.54
N ASN A 29 -5.92 11.53 -16.29
CA ASN A 29 -6.82 11.06 -17.31
C ASN A 29 -7.72 12.24 -17.74
N PRO A 30 -7.49 12.86 -18.92
CA PRO A 30 -8.14 14.13 -19.27
C PRO A 30 -9.63 13.97 -19.57
N SER A 31 -10.10 12.72 -19.69
CA SER A 31 -11.47 12.40 -20.09
C SER A 31 -12.50 12.62 -18.99
N ILE A 32 -12.09 12.95 -17.76
CA ILE A 32 -13.00 13.29 -16.67
C ILE A 32 -13.27 14.80 -16.77
N ALA A 33 -14.09 15.17 -17.75
CA ALA A 33 -14.48 16.56 -18.00
C ALA A 33 -15.49 17.11 -16.97
N GLU A 34 -15.99 16.26 -16.06
CA GLU A 34 -16.92 16.65 -14.99
C GLU A 34 -16.24 16.56 -13.62
N GLU A 35 -16.27 17.67 -12.86
CA GLU A 35 -15.83 17.74 -11.46
C GLU A 35 -16.74 16.93 -10.53
N ASN A 36 -16.73 15.61 -10.67
CA ASN A 36 -17.41 14.69 -9.77
C ASN A 36 -16.48 14.19 -8.66
N SER A 37 -17.03 13.42 -7.72
CA SER A 37 -16.24 12.86 -6.61
C SER A 37 -15.04 12.03 -7.08
N SER A 38 -15.18 11.29 -8.18
CA SER A 38 -14.08 10.51 -8.76
C SER A 38 -12.96 11.40 -9.30
N PHE A 39 -13.30 12.54 -9.90
CA PHE A 39 -12.33 13.55 -10.33
C PHE A 39 -11.54 14.10 -9.13
N ILE A 40 -12.22 14.50 -8.07
CA ILE A 40 -11.57 15.06 -6.87
C ILE A 40 -10.63 14.02 -6.23
N LEU A 41 -11.09 12.77 -6.09
CA LEU A 41 -10.28 11.70 -5.49
C LEU A 41 -9.04 11.38 -6.33
N SER A 42 -9.19 11.29 -7.66
CA SER A 42 -8.06 11.04 -8.58
C SER A 42 -7.05 12.19 -8.63
N ASN A 43 -7.47 13.43 -8.35
CA ASN A 43 -6.58 14.60 -8.26
C ASN A 43 -6.10 14.91 -6.83
N SER A 44 -6.38 14.03 -5.87
CA SER A 44 -5.94 14.19 -4.48
C SER A 44 -4.75 13.29 -4.16
N VAL A 45 -4.13 13.51 -3.00
CA VAL A 45 -3.08 12.64 -2.45
C VAL A 45 -3.52 11.18 -2.27
N LEU A 46 -4.83 10.90 -2.22
CA LEU A 46 -5.33 9.53 -2.15
C LEU A 46 -4.98 8.72 -3.40
N ASN A 47 -4.85 9.36 -4.56
CA ASN A 47 -4.48 8.69 -5.81
C ASN A 47 -3.03 8.20 -5.82
N SER A 48 -2.18 8.70 -4.91
CA SER A 48 -0.81 8.21 -4.75
C SER A 48 -0.75 6.75 -4.30
N ARG A 49 -1.81 6.23 -3.66
CA ARG A 49 -1.86 4.94 -2.94
C ARG A 49 -0.93 4.83 -1.73
N MET A 50 -0.24 5.91 -1.36
CA MET A 50 0.64 5.89 -0.19
C MET A 50 -0.13 5.84 1.14
N LEU A 51 -1.27 6.52 1.23
CA LEU A 51 -2.02 6.67 2.48
C LEU A 51 -2.73 5.36 2.90
N PRO A 52 -2.81 5.05 4.21
CA PRO A 52 -3.49 3.88 4.73
C PRO A 52 -4.94 3.79 4.26
N ILE A 53 -5.26 2.74 3.50
CA ILE A 53 -6.61 2.47 2.99
C ILE A 53 -6.90 0.99 3.18
N ARG A 54 -7.87 0.71 4.05
CA ARG A 54 -8.33 -0.65 4.33
C ARG A 54 -9.54 -0.98 3.47
N PHE A 55 -9.51 -2.14 2.84
CA PHE A 55 -10.65 -2.62 2.08
C PHE A 55 -10.87 -4.11 2.33
N SER A 56 -12.14 -4.50 2.42
CA SER A 56 -12.55 -5.91 2.54
C SER A 56 -12.88 -6.52 1.19
N GLY A 57 -13.23 -5.72 0.18
CA GLY A 57 -13.62 -6.21 -1.15
C GLY A 57 -14.75 -7.25 -1.12
N GLY A 58 -15.63 -7.20 -0.11
CA GLY A 58 -16.68 -8.21 0.11
C GLY A 58 -16.19 -9.56 0.65
N ARG A 59 -14.92 -9.67 1.05
CA ARG A 59 -14.31 -10.85 1.68
C ARG A 59 -14.30 -10.69 3.21
N GLU A 60 -14.18 -11.80 3.93
CA GLU A 60 -13.98 -11.82 5.40
C GLU A 60 -12.63 -11.19 5.83
N VAL A 61 -11.75 -10.87 4.87
CA VAL A 61 -10.39 -10.41 5.10
C VAL A 61 -10.26 -8.93 4.76
N ILE A 62 -9.72 -8.15 5.70
CA ILE A 62 -9.31 -6.76 5.49
C ILE A 62 -7.86 -6.76 5.01
N ARG A 63 -7.59 -6.01 3.94
CA ARG A 63 -6.24 -5.81 3.41
C ARG A 63 -5.86 -4.33 3.41
N ASP A 64 -4.57 -4.07 3.47
CA ASP A 64 -3.96 -2.75 3.34
C ASP A 64 -2.71 -2.87 2.46
N TYR A 65 -2.75 -2.29 1.26
CA TYR A 65 -1.61 -2.25 0.32
C TYR A 65 -1.04 -0.84 0.20
N SER A 66 -1.29 0.00 1.20
CA SER A 66 -0.76 1.35 1.20
C SER A 66 0.74 1.37 1.50
N ALA A 67 1.45 2.32 0.88
CA ALA A 67 2.89 2.39 1.04
C ALA A 67 3.35 2.63 2.49
N ILE A 68 2.64 3.49 3.25
CA ILE A 68 2.94 3.78 4.66
C ILE A 68 1.98 3.07 5.62
N GLY A 69 1.40 1.94 5.20
CA GLY A 69 0.44 1.18 5.98
C GLY A 69 1.02 0.52 7.24
N ARG A 70 0.48 -0.64 7.58
CA ARG A 70 0.93 -1.41 8.74
C ARG A 70 1.00 -2.89 8.45
N VAL A 71 1.60 -3.64 9.37
CA VAL A 71 1.61 -5.11 9.27
C VAL A 71 0.19 -5.63 9.46
N MET A 72 -0.36 -6.30 8.45
CA MET A 72 -1.64 -6.98 8.57
C MET A 72 -1.45 -8.47 8.78
N LYS A 73 -2.31 -9.03 9.65
CA LYS A 73 -2.45 -10.47 9.87
C LYS A 73 -3.74 -10.92 9.23
N THR A 74 -3.62 -11.83 8.28
CA THR A 74 -4.74 -12.32 7.50
C THR A 74 -4.92 -13.82 7.69
N LEU A 75 -6.15 -14.24 7.99
CA LEU A 75 -6.53 -15.65 7.89
C LEU A 75 -6.67 -16.03 6.41
N VAL A 76 -5.75 -16.83 5.90
CA VAL A 76 -5.79 -17.38 4.55
C VAL A 76 -6.33 -18.80 4.63
N LYS A 77 -7.40 -19.06 3.88
CA LYS A 77 -7.95 -20.40 3.67
C LYS A 77 -7.33 -20.95 2.38
N THR A 78 -6.51 -21.99 2.48
CA THR A 78 -5.85 -22.62 1.32
C THR A 78 -6.44 -24.00 1.08
N ILE A 79 -6.66 -24.32 -0.19
CA ILE A 79 -7.05 -25.66 -0.62
C ILE A 79 -5.81 -26.33 -1.19
N LYS A 80 -5.45 -27.48 -0.63
CA LYS A 80 -4.43 -28.39 -1.15
C LYS A 80 -5.10 -29.65 -1.67
N ILE A 81 -4.58 -30.21 -2.75
CA ILE A 81 -5.06 -31.48 -3.30
C ILE A 81 -4.01 -32.55 -3.02
N LYS A 82 -4.37 -33.57 -2.25
CA LYS A 82 -3.56 -34.79 -2.08
C LYS A 82 -3.93 -35.78 -3.17
N ASN A 83 -2.94 -36.53 -3.66
CA ASN A 83 -3.07 -37.46 -4.80
C ASN A 83 -3.59 -36.75 -6.06
N GLU A 84 -3.07 -35.55 -6.32
CA GLU A 84 -3.36 -34.82 -7.55
C GLU A 84 -3.05 -35.72 -8.76
N PHE A 85 -3.89 -35.64 -9.80
CA PHE A 85 -3.80 -36.48 -11.01
C PHE A 85 -4.01 -37.99 -10.82
N THR A 86 -4.66 -38.41 -9.73
CA THR A 86 -5.13 -39.80 -9.55
C THR A 86 -6.65 -39.89 -9.70
N SER A 87 -7.19 -41.12 -9.73
CA SER A 87 -8.64 -41.37 -9.71
C SER A 87 -9.31 -41.07 -8.36
N ASN A 88 -8.54 -40.77 -7.31
CA ASN A 88 -9.05 -40.44 -5.98
C ASN A 88 -8.31 -39.23 -5.39
N PRO A 89 -8.52 -38.03 -5.94
CA PRO A 89 -7.99 -36.81 -5.37
C PRO A 89 -8.72 -36.49 -4.06
N ILE A 90 -7.97 -36.00 -3.07
CA ILE A 90 -8.49 -35.63 -1.76
C ILE A 90 -8.26 -34.13 -1.56
N GLU A 91 -9.34 -33.39 -1.39
CA GLU A 91 -9.29 -31.98 -1.01
C GLU A 91 -8.95 -31.85 0.48
N ILE A 92 -7.93 -31.05 0.79
CA ILE A 92 -7.54 -30.69 2.14
C ILE A 92 -7.68 -29.18 2.28
N ARG A 93 -8.47 -28.74 3.26
CA ARG A 93 -8.64 -27.33 3.59
C ARG A 93 -7.80 -27.01 4.81
N GLU A 94 -6.96 -25.99 4.68
CA GLU A 94 -6.12 -25.49 5.75
C GLU A 94 -6.41 -24.01 5.98
N GLU A 95 -6.36 -23.58 7.23
CA GLU A 95 -6.41 -22.17 7.59
C GLU A 95 -5.06 -21.78 8.19
N THR A 96 -4.47 -20.70 7.70
CA THR A 96 -3.17 -20.22 8.18
C THR A 96 -3.21 -18.70 8.34
N ILE A 97 -2.61 -18.20 9.41
CA ILE A 97 -2.40 -16.76 9.57
C ILE A 97 -1.12 -16.40 8.82
N VAL A 98 -1.24 -15.50 7.86
CA VAL A 98 -0.13 -14.96 7.09
C VAL A 98 0.03 -13.48 7.46
N GLU A 99 1.28 -13.06 7.62
CA GLU A 99 1.67 -11.66 7.81
C GLU A 99 2.11 -11.07 6.47
N ASP A 100 1.75 -9.80 6.23
CA ASP A 100 2.20 -9.07 5.04
C ASP A 100 3.73 -8.87 5.03
N THR A 101 4.27 -8.55 3.85
CA THR A 101 5.66 -8.10 3.74
C THR A 101 5.82 -6.76 4.45
N VAL A 102 6.94 -6.59 5.16
CA VAL A 102 7.21 -5.41 6.00
C VAL A 102 8.36 -4.55 5.46
N GLN A 103 8.77 -4.77 4.21
CA GLN A 103 9.94 -4.10 3.62
C GLN A 103 9.75 -2.58 3.49
N ASN A 104 8.50 -2.12 3.34
CA ASN A 104 8.13 -0.71 3.29
C ASN A 104 8.13 -0.03 4.66
N LEU A 105 8.16 -0.79 5.76
CA LEU A 105 8.08 -0.25 7.11
C LEU A 105 9.48 -0.08 7.73
N PRO A 106 9.75 1.06 8.39
CA PRO A 106 11.00 1.26 9.09
C PRO A 106 11.23 0.20 10.18
N PHE A 107 12.48 -0.26 10.26
CA PHE A 107 12.91 -1.28 11.21
C PHE A 107 14.15 -0.81 11.98
N PHE A 108 14.07 -0.85 13.31
CA PHE A 108 15.17 -0.46 14.18
C PHE A 108 15.15 -1.32 15.45
N ASN A 109 16.31 -1.83 15.87
CA ASN A 109 16.46 -2.69 17.06
C ASN A 109 15.47 -3.86 17.16
N ASN A 110 15.19 -4.52 16.04
CA ASN A 110 14.22 -5.62 15.94
C ASN A 110 12.74 -5.23 16.01
N ASP A 111 12.43 -3.93 16.06
CA ASP A 111 11.08 -3.41 16.09
C ASP A 111 10.68 -2.74 14.78
N ILE A 112 9.43 -2.97 14.38
CA ILE A 112 8.78 -2.31 13.24
C ILE A 112 8.09 -1.06 13.75
N TYR A 113 8.27 0.05 13.05
CA TYR A 113 7.67 1.34 13.38
C TYR A 113 6.55 1.68 12.40
N GLU A 114 5.32 1.73 12.91
CA GLU A 114 4.12 2.05 12.13
C GLU A 114 3.83 3.56 12.12
N TYR A 115 3.12 4.02 11.09
CA TYR A 115 2.84 5.44 10.85
C TYR A 115 2.06 6.14 11.97
N ASP A 116 1.26 5.41 12.76
CA ASP A 116 0.38 5.99 13.80
C ASP A 116 1.14 6.85 14.82
N SER A 117 2.37 6.46 15.13
CA SER A 117 3.21 7.18 16.10
C SER A 117 3.87 8.42 15.51
N TYR A 118 3.77 8.64 14.20
CA TYR A 118 4.50 9.64 13.43
C TYR A 118 3.59 10.51 12.55
N ILE A 119 2.28 10.52 12.81
CA ILE A 119 1.29 11.24 11.99
C ILE A 119 1.69 12.72 11.80
N ASN A 120 2.11 13.39 12.87
CA ASN A 120 2.50 14.80 12.81
C ASN A 120 3.75 15.02 11.94
N ASP A 121 4.73 14.12 12.01
CA ASP A 121 5.94 14.20 11.18
C ASP A 121 5.64 13.93 9.71
N ILE A 122 4.74 12.99 9.41
CA ILE A 122 4.28 12.69 8.05
C ILE A 122 3.55 13.89 7.45
N ILE A 123 2.62 14.50 8.19
CA ILE A 123 1.89 15.70 7.75
C ILE A 123 2.87 16.84 7.48
N LYS A 124 3.77 17.10 8.44
CA LYS A 124 4.77 18.16 8.30
C LYS A 124 5.69 17.91 7.09
N GLY A 125 6.18 16.69 6.91
CA GLY A 125 7.04 16.34 5.78
C GLY A 125 6.34 16.52 4.43
N PHE A 126 5.06 16.17 4.36
CA PHE A 126 4.23 16.44 3.19
C PHE A 126 4.06 17.95 2.94
N GLU A 127 3.70 18.73 3.96
CA GLU A 127 3.53 20.18 3.86
C GLU A 127 4.82 20.89 3.45
N ASP A 128 5.95 20.53 4.06
CA ASP A 128 7.27 21.10 3.77
C ASP A 128 7.66 20.82 2.30
N ALA A 129 7.50 19.58 1.84
CA ALA A 129 7.78 19.20 0.45
C ALA A 129 6.84 19.90 -0.54
N TYR A 130 5.53 19.87 -0.27
CA TYR A 130 4.52 20.49 -1.13
C TYR A 130 4.73 22.00 -1.26
N ASN A 131 4.93 22.70 -0.14
CA ASN A 131 5.18 24.13 -0.14
C ASN A 131 6.51 24.49 -0.80
N SER A 132 7.54 23.64 -0.66
CA SER A 132 8.81 23.83 -1.35
C SER A 132 8.63 23.75 -2.87
N VAL A 133 7.87 22.78 -3.37
CA VAL A 133 7.54 22.70 -4.80
C VAL A 133 6.72 23.92 -5.25
N LEU A 134 5.71 24.34 -4.47
CA LEU A 134 4.92 25.53 -4.80
C LEU A 134 5.75 26.81 -4.92
N LYS A 135 6.77 26.97 -4.06
CA LYS A 135 7.68 28.13 -4.09
C LYS A 135 8.63 28.14 -5.28
N ASN A 136 8.92 26.98 -5.88
CA ASN A 136 9.87 26.80 -6.99
C ASN A 136 9.15 26.36 -8.27
N LYS A 137 7.91 26.84 -8.50
CA LYS A 137 7.10 26.50 -9.68
C LYS A 137 7.55 27.19 -10.97
N GLU A 138 8.42 28.20 -10.87
CA GLU A 138 9.02 28.97 -11.97
C GLU A 138 10.43 28.45 -12.29
#